data_AF-A0A8A3P9Y9-F1
#
_entry.id   AF-A0A8A3P9Y9-F1
#
_cell.length_a   1.000
_cell.length_b   1.000
_cell.length_c   1.000
_cell.angle_alpha   90.00
_cell.angle_beta   90.00
_cell.angle_gamma   90.00
#
_symmetry.space_group_name_H-M   'P 1'
#
loop_
_entity.id
_entity.type
_entity.pdbx_description
1 polymer ?
#
loop_
_entity_poly.entity_id
_entity_poly.type
_entity_poly.pdbx_seq_one_letter_code
_entity_poly.pdbx_strand_id
1 'polypeptide(L)'
;MVQFHAAESAVTYIRATPTFTIRSNKYGIDHSLKPENIQFDHHLRSSGKYVYLGITDTRAAARRQYELKLQVVDGKDQWEWEQATDPSLSPSSQDSVTSPTQVESGSLDAKRHNEIKIYLRYIKRGHDTIKGLEAFHQYRHGDKLIVAQYFGICDAGNVKQLRMDYKSYDSKPPEMFLWKMYYQLIDALAFLHNDHPKYQQDPLHMNRKSILHPELGAENVYLAWPANQSPDTCYPDLRLGDFAKSLLVSPGEGVMQPNTSLSTNPKYTPPEMNFISAKSDVWRAGSIIFSLAKLGSSTSTKTRWQGAFAHLPEERQREILMDPRRVRPIDVQYSGDLDLMIRRSLVLDYHERPSAGELLHELDIPAGLRLDAAKYMFKKLPDWVGSRLFTEDNTFSQESLNRLLQPGQLENARSGMRKLEAVKRREGNLLREQKRKAAKELEEEEVASEQWVMWLEREEVYGNMPSIVDEDILDAMFERWKVVRRGGIERGAWIDPGPPYRLYSILSARLAQLGH
;
A
#
# COMPACT_ATOMS: atom_id res chain seq x y z
N MET A 1 -2.39 4.56 20.08
CA MET A 1 -2.85 5.65 19.18
C MET A 1 -3.69 5.07 18.06
N VAL A 2 -3.15 4.19 17.21
CA VAL A 2 -3.89 3.55 16.11
C VAL A 2 -5.14 2.80 16.58
N GLN A 3 -5.02 1.94 17.60
CA GLN A 3 -6.17 1.24 18.20
C GLN A 3 -7.24 2.20 18.76
N PHE A 4 -6.85 3.37 19.29
CA PHE A 4 -7.81 4.33 19.84
C PHE A 4 -8.69 4.93 18.74
N HIS A 5 -8.13 5.33 17.61
CA HIS A 5 -8.92 5.84 16.48
C HIS A 5 -9.87 4.78 15.90
N ALA A 6 -9.44 3.52 15.88
CA ALA A 6 -10.30 2.41 15.46
C ALA A 6 -11.45 2.19 16.46
N ALA A 7 -11.16 2.20 17.76
CA ALA A 7 -12.19 2.11 18.81
C ALA A 7 -13.15 3.31 18.80
N GLU A 8 -12.62 4.52 18.58
CA GLU A 8 -13.41 5.74 18.41
C GLU A 8 -14.36 5.62 17.20
N SER A 9 -13.89 5.06 16.09
CA SER A 9 -14.70 4.83 14.89
C SER A 9 -15.79 3.80 15.15
N ALA A 10 -15.49 2.70 15.84
CA ALA A 10 -16.47 1.70 16.26
C ALA A 10 -17.54 2.31 17.18
N VAL A 11 -17.14 3.06 18.21
CA VAL A 11 -18.08 3.73 19.14
C VAL A 11 -18.94 4.77 18.42
N THR A 12 -18.35 5.54 17.50
CA THR A 12 -19.07 6.53 16.69
C THR A 12 -20.11 5.87 15.80
N TYR A 13 -19.74 4.74 15.18
CA TYR A 13 -20.64 3.92 14.40
C TYR A 13 -21.80 3.41 15.27
N ILE A 14 -21.52 2.84 16.46
CA ILE A 14 -22.55 2.33 17.38
C ILE A 14 -23.51 3.44 17.81
N ARG A 15 -23.01 4.65 18.09
CA ARG A 15 -23.87 5.80 18.44
C ARG A 15 -24.77 6.24 17.27
N ALA A 16 -24.34 6.02 16.03
CA ALA A 16 -25.10 6.36 14.83
C ALA A 16 -26.13 5.29 14.43
N THR A 17 -26.08 4.08 15.00
CA THR A 17 -27.01 2.95 14.73
C THR A 17 -28.48 3.35 14.55
N PRO A 18 -29.08 4.25 15.35
CA PRO A 18 -30.49 4.63 15.19
C PRO A 18 -30.80 5.46 13.94
N THR A 19 -29.78 5.97 13.22
CA THR A 19 -29.94 6.95 12.14
C THR A 19 -29.90 6.35 10.74
N PHE A 20 -29.59 5.06 10.61
CA PHE A 20 -29.45 4.42 9.30
C PHE A 20 -30.01 2.99 9.29
N THR A 21 -30.22 2.48 8.08
CA THR A 21 -30.56 1.08 7.83
C THR A 21 -29.52 0.49 6.89
N ILE A 22 -29.06 -0.73 7.18
CA ILE A 22 -28.11 -1.44 6.33
C ILE A 22 -28.85 -1.96 5.11
N ARG A 23 -28.32 -1.66 3.91
CA ARG A 23 -28.87 -2.14 2.65
C ARG A 23 -28.06 -3.33 2.16
N SER A 24 -28.73 -4.45 1.93
CA SER A 24 -28.11 -5.62 1.31
C SER A 24 -27.80 -5.37 -0.17
N ASN A 25 -26.72 -5.96 -0.66
CA ASN A 25 -26.49 -6.05 -2.10
C ASN A 25 -27.58 -6.93 -2.73
N LYS A 26 -28.43 -6.33 -3.56
CA LYS A 26 -29.59 -7.01 -4.18
C LYS A 26 -29.23 -8.20 -5.07
N TYR A 27 -27.97 -8.33 -5.48
CA TYR A 27 -27.51 -9.47 -6.28
C TYR A 27 -26.90 -10.58 -5.40
N GLY A 28 -26.56 -10.28 -4.15
CA GLY A 28 -26.00 -11.23 -3.19
C GLY A 28 -27.08 -12.00 -2.41
N ILE A 29 -26.63 -12.77 -1.44
CA ILE A 29 -27.53 -13.38 -0.46
C ILE A 29 -27.94 -12.30 0.53
N ASP A 30 -29.24 -12.07 0.71
CA ASP A 30 -29.69 -11.16 1.76
C ASP A 30 -29.41 -11.78 3.15
N HIS A 31 -28.43 -11.22 3.84
CA HIS A 31 -28.07 -11.62 5.20
C HIS A 31 -28.94 -10.94 6.27
N SER A 32 -29.83 -10.03 5.86
CA SER A 32 -30.70 -9.25 6.74
C SER A 32 -29.90 -8.61 7.89
N LEU A 33 -28.70 -8.11 7.58
CA LEU A 33 -27.79 -7.47 8.53
C LEU A 33 -28.48 -6.31 9.20
N LYS A 34 -28.36 -6.23 10.52
CA LYS A 34 -29.00 -5.21 11.33
C LYS A 34 -27.96 -4.56 12.25
N PRO A 35 -27.92 -3.23 12.32
CA PRO A 35 -26.92 -2.51 13.11
C PRO A 35 -26.78 -2.98 14.56
N GLU A 36 -27.90 -3.31 15.21
CA GLU A 36 -27.94 -3.74 16.61
C GLU A 36 -27.35 -5.14 16.87
N ASN A 37 -27.08 -5.91 15.82
CA ASN A 37 -26.50 -7.25 15.93
C ASN A 37 -25.01 -7.29 15.54
N ILE A 38 -24.40 -6.12 15.33
CA ILE A 38 -22.99 -6.00 14.94
C ILE A 38 -22.14 -5.95 16.21
N GLN A 39 -21.29 -6.96 16.37
CA GLN A 39 -20.17 -6.92 17.32
C GLN A 39 -18.89 -6.48 16.59
N PHE A 40 -18.11 -5.60 17.21
CA PHE A 40 -16.81 -5.16 16.70
C PHE A 40 -15.70 -6.02 17.31
N ASP A 41 -15.02 -6.81 16.49
CA ASP A 41 -14.04 -7.79 16.98
C ASP A 41 -12.60 -7.30 16.81
N HIS A 42 -12.28 -6.74 15.65
CA HIS A 42 -10.89 -6.45 15.30
C HIS A 42 -10.72 -5.10 14.59
N HIS A 43 -9.58 -4.44 14.81
CA HIS A 43 -9.06 -3.41 13.94
C HIS A 43 -8.20 -4.05 12.85
N LEU A 44 -8.67 -4.04 11.60
CA LEU A 44 -7.96 -4.70 10.50
C LEU A 44 -6.88 -3.80 9.91
N ARG A 45 -7.22 -2.53 9.61
CA ARG A 45 -6.29 -1.51 9.13
C ARG A 45 -6.93 -0.12 9.18
N SER A 46 -6.10 0.92 9.22
CA SER A 46 -6.54 2.32 9.00
C SER A 46 -5.56 3.03 8.09
N SER A 47 -6.06 3.81 7.15
CA SER A 47 -5.24 4.58 6.22
C SER A 47 -5.97 5.86 5.80
N GLY A 48 -5.42 7.01 6.15
CA GLY A 48 -6.02 8.31 5.82
C GLY A 48 -7.49 8.40 6.24
N LYS A 49 -8.38 8.54 5.25
CA LYS A 49 -9.85 8.65 5.43
C LYS A 49 -10.57 7.32 5.64
N TYR A 50 -9.85 6.19 5.61
CA TYR A 50 -10.42 4.85 5.68
C TYR A 50 -10.09 4.16 7.01
N VAL A 51 -11.11 3.52 7.60
CA VAL A 51 -10.97 2.63 8.76
C VAL A 51 -11.63 1.29 8.42
N TYR A 52 -10.94 0.19 8.68
CA TYR A 52 -11.40 -1.15 8.38
C TYR A 52 -11.48 -1.96 9.67
N LEU A 53 -12.66 -2.51 9.94
CA LEU A 53 -13.00 -3.19 11.18
C LEU A 53 -13.50 -4.61 10.86
N GLY A 54 -13.03 -5.59 11.62
CA GLY A 54 -13.59 -6.94 11.60
C GLY A 54 -14.80 -6.97 12.52
N ILE A 55 -15.93 -7.44 12.00
CA ILE A 55 -17.20 -7.49 12.72
C ILE A 55 -17.87 -8.85 12.61
N THR A 56 -18.71 -9.19 13.59
CA THR A 56 -19.50 -10.42 13.63
C THR A 56 -20.99 -10.09 13.73
N ASP A 57 -21.84 -10.75 12.92
CA ASP A 57 -23.30 -10.77 13.15
C ASP A 57 -23.62 -11.78 14.25
N THR A 58 -24.07 -11.28 15.40
CA THR A 58 -24.33 -12.08 16.60
C THR A 58 -25.57 -12.96 16.52
N ARG A 59 -26.46 -12.74 15.54
CA ARG A 59 -27.66 -13.59 15.36
C ARG A 59 -27.41 -14.85 14.55
N ALA A 60 -26.45 -14.81 13.64
CA ALA A 60 -26.21 -15.93 12.75
C ALA A 60 -25.74 -17.12 13.58
N ALA A 61 -26.38 -18.29 13.43
CA ALA A 61 -25.94 -19.52 14.11
C ALA A 61 -24.46 -19.86 13.84
N ALA A 62 -23.96 -19.46 12.65
CA ALA A 62 -22.57 -19.59 12.24
C ALA A 62 -21.67 -18.38 12.59
N ARG A 63 -22.17 -17.36 13.31
CA ARG A 63 -21.45 -16.12 13.66
C ARG A 63 -20.66 -15.54 12.49
N ARG A 64 -21.37 -15.20 11.41
CA ARG A 64 -20.73 -14.72 10.17
C ARG A 64 -19.91 -13.45 10.41
N GLN A 65 -18.71 -13.45 9.86
CA GLN A 65 -17.76 -12.34 9.98
C GLN A 65 -17.67 -11.53 8.69
N TYR A 66 -17.47 -10.22 8.83
CA TYR A 66 -17.32 -9.28 7.73
C TYR A 66 -16.17 -8.30 7.98
N GLU A 67 -15.61 -7.79 6.89
CA GLU A 67 -14.83 -6.56 6.91
C GLU A 67 -15.77 -5.37 6.69
N LEU A 68 -15.83 -4.46 7.66
CA LEU A 68 -16.51 -3.17 7.57
C LEU A 68 -15.51 -2.08 7.20
N LYS A 69 -15.60 -1.56 5.97
CA LYS A 69 -14.86 -0.39 5.49
C LYS A 69 -15.69 0.87 5.75
N LEU A 70 -15.16 1.75 6.60
CA LEU A 70 -15.69 3.09 6.85
C LEU A 70 -14.83 4.10 6.10
N GLN A 71 -15.47 4.92 5.27
CA GLN A 71 -14.83 6.02 4.55
C GLN A 71 -15.47 7.34 4.95
N VAL A 72 -14.65 8.27 5.43
CA VAL A 72 -15.04 9.67 5.52
C VAL A 72 -15.02 10.28 4.12
N VAL A 73 -16.15 10.87 3.72
CA VAL A 73 -16.30 11.57 2.45
C VAL A 73 -16.10 13.05 2.72
N ASP A 74 -15.13 13.65 2.02
CA ASP A 74 -14.92 15.10 2.03
C ASP A 74 -15.53 15.77 0.79
N GLY A 75 -15.53 17.10 0.78
CA GLY A 75 -16.12 17.86 -0.33
C GLY A 75 -15.46 17.56 -1.68
N LYS A 76 -14.15 17.25 -1.73
CA LYS A 76 -13.46 16.95 -3.00
C LYS A 76 -13.86 15.60 -3.56
N ASP A 77 -14.02 14.60 -2.69
CA ASP A 77 -14.53 13.29 -3.09
C ASP A 77 -15.92 13.40 -3.72
N GLN A 78 -16.80 14.27 -3.21
CA GLN A 78 -18.12 14.52 -3.79
C GLN A 78 -18.05 15.07 -5.23
N TRP A 79 -17.11 15.97 -5.52
CA TRP A 79 -16.92 16.51 -6.88
C TRP A 79 -16.45 15.43 -7.89
N GLU A 80 -15.59 14.49 -7.46
CA GLU A 80 -15.22 13.34 -8.29
C GLU A 80 -16.40 12.39 -8.56
N TRP A 81 -17.40 12.35 -7.66
CA TRP A 81 -18.64 11.58 -7.87
C TRP A 81 -19.55 12.20 -8.93
N GLU A 82 -19.52 13.51 -9.08
CA GLU A 82 -20.33 14.27 -10.04
C GLU A 82 -19.68 14.34 -11.43
N GLN A 83 -18.35 14.28 -11.53
CA GLN A 83 -17.61 14.39 -12.79
C GLN A 83 -17.35 13.07 -13.53
N ALA A 84 -17.60 11.90 -12.93
CA ALA A 84 -17.47 10.64 -13.64
C ALA A 84 -18.42 10.65 -14.86
N THR A 85 -17.84 10.76 -16.06
CA THR A 85 -18.41 11.05 -17.38
C THR A 85 -19.36 9.98 -17.93
N ASP A 86 -20.21 9.41 -17.10
CA ASP A 86 -21.32 8.56 -17.52
C ASP A 86 -22.55 9.47 -17.74
N PRO A 87 -23.18 9.48 -18.93
CA PRO A 87 -24.51 10.09 -19.08
C PRO A 87 -25.48 9.45 -18.10
N SER A 88 -26.55 10.20 -17.78
CA SER A 88 -27.44 9.90 -16.67
C SER A 88 -27.83 8.42 -16.57
N LEU A 89 -27.65 7.96 -15.34
CA LEU A 89 -27.97 6.65 -14.83
C LEU A 89 -29.34 6.17 -15.37
N SER A 90 -29.42 4.93 -15.86
CA SER A 90 -30.66 4.22 -16.27
C SER A 90 -31.90 4.63 -15.45
N PRO A 91 -33.13 4.64 -16.03
CA PRO A 91 -34.34 5.32 -15.53
C PRO A 91 -34.95 4.74 -14.24
N SER A 92 -34.15 4.50 -13.20
CA SER A 92 -34.64 4.24 -11.86
C SER A 92 -34.89 5.58 -11.17
N SER A 93 -36.14 5.83 -10.78
CA SER A 93 -36.65 7.06 -10.16
C SER A 93 -35.87 7.58 -8.94
N GLN A 94 -34.97 6.77 -8.38
CA GLN A 94 -34.18 7.11 -7.19
C GLN A 94 -32.97 7.99 -7.49
N ASP A 95 -32.44 7.94 -8.71
CA ASP A 95 -31.25 8.72 -9.06
C ASP A 95 -31.59 10.21 -9.24
N SER A 96 -32.84 10.52 -9.61
CA SER A 96 -33.44 11.87 -9.63
C SER A 96 -33.85 12.41 -8.26
N VAL A 97 -33.77 11.60 -7.19
CA VAL A 97 -34.11 12.07 -5.84
C VAL A 97 -33.00 12.97 -5.31
N THR A 98 -33.34 14.24 -5.08
CA THR A 98 -32.43 15.26 -4.53
C THR A 98 -32.83 15.70 -3.12
N SER A 99 -33.99 15.27 -2.62
CA SER A 99 -34.45 15.59 -1.26
C SER A 99 -33.47 15.04 -0.21
N PRO A 100 -32.87 15.88 0.65
CA PRO A 100 -31.88 15.44 1.64
C PRO A 100 -32.38 14.32 2.54
N THR A 101 -33.63 14.40 3.02
CA THR A 101 -34.23 13.39 3.90
C THR A 101 -34.37 12.03 3.22
N GLN A 102 -34.76 12.02 1.95
CA GLN A 102 -34.90 10.77 1.19
C GLN A 102 -33.54 10.20 0.76
N VAL A 103 -32.57 11.07 0.47
CA VAL A 103 -31.19 10.69 0.19
C VAL A 103 -30.56 10.01 1.40
N GLU A 104 -30.70 10.59 2.59
CA GLU A 104 -30.15 10.03 3.82
C GLU A 104 -30.84 8.73 4.24
N SER A 105 -32.17 8.74 4.35
CA SER A 105 -32.94 7.53 4.73
C SER A 105 -32.80 6.38 3.73
N GLY A 106 -32.62 6.69 2.44
CA GLY A 106 -32.39 5.72 1.38
C GLY A 106 -30.93 5.30 1.21
N SER A 107 -29.98 5.88 1.93
CA SER A 107 -28.53 5.74 1.69
C SER A 107 -28.16 5.93 0.20
N LEU A 108 -28.69 6.97 -0.44
CA LEU A 108 -28.51 7.20 -1.87
C LEU A 108 -27.12 7.73 -2.22
N ASP A 109 -26.43 8.46 -1.33
CA ASP A 109 -25.05 8.89 -1.58
C ASP A 109 -24.08 7.71 -1.55
N ALA A 110 -24.26 6.77 -0.61
CA ALA A 110 -23.53 5.51 -0.62
C ALA A 110 -23.79 4.73 -1.92
N LYS A 111 -25.04 4.67 -2.40
CA LYS A 111 -25.35 4.02 -3.69
C LYS A 111 -24.66 4.71 -4.88
N ARG A 112 -24.49 6.03 -4.82
CA ARG A 112 -23.81 6.85 -5.85
C ARG A 112 -22.29 6.79 -5.76
N HIS A 113 -21.74 6.41 -4.60
CA HIS A 113 -20.31 6.23 -4.38
C HIS A 113 -19.70 5.27 -5.42
N ASN A 114 -18.56 5.65 -6.01
CA ASN A 114 -18.02 4.96 -7.18
C ASN A 114 -17.80 3.44 -6.96
N GLU A 115 -17.20 3.06 -5.82
CA GLU A 115 -16.95 1.65 -5.50
C GLU A 115 -18.26 0.85 -5.42
N ILE A 116 -19.24 1.34 -4.67
CA ILE A 116 -20.55 0.69 -4.51
C ILE A 116 -21.27 0.64 -5.88
N LYS A 117 -21.21 1.71 -6.67
CA LYS A 117 -21.78 1.75 -8.02
C LYS A 117 -21.17 0.67 -8.92
N ILE A 118 -19.85 0.48 -8.88
CA ILE A 118 -19.17 -0.56 -9.64
C ILE A 118 -19.67 -1.95 -9.24
N TYR A 119 -19.76 -2.21 -7.95
CA TYR A 119 -20.32 -3.46 -7.43
C TYR A 119 -21.77 -3.68 -7.86
N LEU A 120 -22.63 -2.68 -7.69
CA LEU A 120 -24.06 -2.86 -7.96
C LEU A 120 -24.40 -2.88 -9.46
N ARG A 121 -23.61 -2.27 -10.34
CA ARG A 121 -23.97 -2.15 -11.76
C ARG A 121 -23.23 -3.13 -12.66
N TYR A 122 -21.94 -3.36 -12.40
CA TYR A 122 -21.08 -4.07 -13.34
C TYR A 122 -20.63 -5.42 -12.78
N ILE A 123 -20.22 -5.47 -11.51
CA ILE A 123 -19.81 -6.73 -10.86
C ILE A 123 -21.02 -7.56 -10.42
N LYS A 124 -22.07 -6.93 -9.89
CA LYS A 124 -23.32 -7.55 -9.38
C LYS A 124 -23.06 -8.63 -8.32
N ARG A 125 -23.54 -9.86 -8.53
CA ARG A 125 -23.22 -11.03 -7.68
C ARG A 125 -21.79 -11.53 -7.92
N GLY A 126 -21.23 -11.20 -9.08
CA GLY A 126 -19.81 -11.27 -9.31
C GLY A 126 -19.25 -12.64 -9.61
N HIS A 127 -17.93 -12.67 -9.48
CA HIS A 127 -17.01 -13.72 -9.81
C HIS A 127 -16.34 -14.21 -8.51
N ASP A 128 -16.06 -15.50 -8.37
CA ASP A 128 -15.57 -16.06 -7.11
C ASP A 128 -14.19 -15.52 -6.69
N THR A 129 -13.42 -14.97 -7.63
CA THR A 129 -12.13 -14.35 -7.34
C THR A 129 -12.21 -12.84 -7.06
N ILE A 130 -13.41 -12.27 -6.96
CA ILE A 130 -13.65 -10.88 -6.58
C ILE A 130 -14.20 -10.83 -5.16
N LYS A 131 -13.77 -9.84 -4.38
CA LYS A 131 -14.26 -9.61 -3.02
C LYS A 131 -15.73 -9.17 -3.07
N GLY A 132 -16.64 -9.94 -2.49
CA GLY A 132 -18.08 -9.64 -2.55
C GLY A 132 -18.47 -8.45 -1.66
N LEU A 133 -19.18 -7.46 -2.22
CA LEU A 133 -19.90 -6.44 -1.46
C LEU A 133 -21.22 -7.05 -0.96
N GLU A 134 -21.34 -7.25 0.35
CA GLU A 134 -22.50 -7.89 0.98
C GLU A 134 -23.60 -6.88 1.33
N ALA A 135 -23.17 -5.72 1.84
CA ALA A 135 -24.09 -4.66 2.25
C ALA A 135 -23.39 -3.29 2.28
N PHE A 136 -24.19 -2.22 2.38
CA PHE A 136 -23.70 -0.85 2.47
C PHE A 136 -24.72 0.08 3.13
N HIS A 137 -24.27 1.21 3.65
CA HIS A 137 -25.12 2.33 4.06
C HIS A 137 -24.29 3.62 4.17
N GLN A 138 -24.94 4.72 4.56
CA GLN A 138 -24.28 5.95 4.98
C GLN A 138 -24.83 6.45 6.31
N TYR A 139 -24.05 7.26 7.01
CA TYR A 139 -24.50 8.02 8.17
C TYR A 139 -23.67 9.29 8.33
N ARG A 140 -24.16 10.23 9.15
CA ARG A 140 -23.42 11.45 9.51
C ARG A 140 -22.82 11.37 10.89
N HIS A 141 -21.61 11.91 11.03
CA HIS A 141 -21.00 12.22 12.32
C HIS A 141 -20.59 13.69 12.34
N GLY A 142 -21.45 14.54 12.92
CA GLY A 142 -21.32 15.99 12.78
C GLY A 142 -21.56 16.41 11.33
N ASP A 143 -20.63 17.16 10.76
CA ASP A 143 -20.65 17.64 9.38
C ASP A 143 -20.18 16.57 8.36
N LYS A 144 -19.52 15.51 8.83
CA LYS A 144 -18.92 14.49 7.98
C LYS A 144 -19.94 13.44 7.55
N LEU A 145 -19.98 13.17 6.24
CA LEU A 145 -20.64 12.00 5.67
C LEU A 145 -19.69 10.80 5.74
N ILE A 146 -20.19 9.68 6.25
CA ILE A 146 -19.45 8.42 6.31
C ILE A 146 -20.18 7.39 5.46
N VAL A 147 -19.46 6.76 4.54
CA VAL A 147 -19.94 5.63 3.75
C VAL A 147 -19.39 4.35 4.36
N ALA A 148 -20.27 3.39 4.61
CA ALA A 148 -19.96 2.10 5.20
C ALA A 148 -20.22 0.99 4.19
N GLN A 149 -19.24 0.10 4.02
CA GLN A 149 -19.27 -1.01 3.07
C GLN A 149 -18.90 -2.31 3.79
N TYR A 150 -19.68 -3.37 3.56
CA TYR A 150 -19.50 -4.69 4.17
C TYR A 150 -19.00 -5.64 3.11
N PHE A 151 -17.88 -6.29 3.39
CA PHE A 151 -17.32 -7.31 2.53
C PHE A 151 -17.13 -8.61 3.30
N GLY A 152 -17.15 -9.74 2.58
CA GLY A 152 -16.66 -11.00 3.14
C GLY A 152 -15.25 -10.85 3.70
N ILE A 153 -15.00 -11.40 4.89
CA ILE A 153 -13.69 -11.32 5.53
C ILE A 153 -12.65 -12.13 4.74
N CYS A 154 -11.46 -11.57 4.56
CA CYS A 154 -10.32 -12.24 3.92
C CYS A 154 -9.29 -12.55 5.00
N ASP A 155 -9.48 -13.69 5.65
CA ASP A 155 -8.82 -14.14 6.88
C ASP A 155 -7.35 -14.55 6.71
N ALA A 156 -6.84 -14.64 5.47
CA ALA A 156 -5.42 -14.83 5.17
C ALA A 156 -4.68 -13.51 4.82
N GLY A 157 -5.34 -12.36 4.95
CA GLY A 157 -4.74 -11.04 4.73
C GLY A 157 -4.67 -10.62 3.25
N ASN A 158 -3.63 -9.87 2.87
CA ASN A 158 -3.38 -9.48 1.47
C ASN A 158 -1.97 -9.84 1.00
N VAL A 159 -1.78 -9.83 -0.32
CA VAL A 159 -0.53 -10.24 -0.97
C VAL A 159 0.66 -9.35 -0.59
N LYS A 160 0.43 -8.07 -0.30
CA LYS A 160 1.50 -7.16 0.17
C LYS A 160 2.03 -7.59 1.52
N GLN A 161 1.17 -7.95 2.47
CA GLN A 161 1.54 -8.49 3.77
C GLN A 161 2.25 -9.82 3.62
N LEU A 162 1.67 -10.74 2.85
CA LEU A 162 2.26 -12.04 2.53
C LEU A 162 3.70 -11.91 1.99
N ARG A 163 3.93 -10.99 1.05
CA ARG A 163 5.27 -10.73 0.49
C ARG A 163 6.26 -10.24 1.54
N MET A 164 5.81 -9.33 2.42
CA MET A 164 6.65 -8.83 3.51
C MET A 164 7.00 -9.94 4.51
N ASP A 165 6.06 -10.84 4.78
CA ASP A 165 6.25 -11.94 5.72
C ASP A 165 7.25 -12.96 5.17
N TYR A 166 7.08 -13.43 3.93
CA TYR A 166 8.06 -14.31 3.28
C TYR A 166 9.47 -13.71 3.26
N LYS A 167 9.58 -12.40 2.99
CA LYS A 167 10.87 -11.70 3.04
C LYS A 167 11.45 -11.65 4.45
N SER A 168 10.62 -11.46 5.47
CA SER A 168 11.06 -11.35 6.87
C SER A 168 11.53 -12.70 7.43
N TYR A 169 10.90 -13.78 6.99
CA TYR A 169 11.24 -15.15 7.39
C TYR A 169 12.26 -15.83 6.46
N ASP A 170 12.85 -15.09 5.52
CA ASP A 170 13.76 -15.61 4.49
C ASP A 170 13.27 -16.91 3.82
N SER A 171 11.96 -16.95 3.54
CA SER A 171 11.28 -18.11 3.00
C SER A 171 10.64 -17.77 1.66
N LYS A 172 10.24 -18.79 0.90
CA LYS A 172 9.71 -18.64 -0.45
C LYS A 172 8.33 -19.30 -0.55
N PRO A 173 7.36 -18.66 -1.22
CA PRO A 173 6.06 -19.29 -1.47
C PRO A 173 6.20 -20.60 -2.24
N PRO A 174 5.39 -21.63 -1.92
CA PRO A 174 5.31 -22.81 -2.78
C PRO A 174 4.89 -22.46 -4.21
N GLU A 175 5.52 -23.08 -5.20
CA GLU A 175 5.21 -22.85 -6.61
C GLU A 175 3.73 -23.05 -6.94
N MET A 176 3.11 -24.13 -6.41
CA MET A 176 1.70 -24.41 -6.66
C MET A 176 0.78 -23.29 -6.16
N PHE A 177 1.15 -22.64 -5.05
CA PHE A 177 0.42 -21.50 -4.54
C PHE A 177 0.55 -20.28 -5.47
N LEU A 178 1.74 -20.05 -6.03
CA LEU A 178 1.94 -18.99 -7.03
C LEU A 178 1.12 -19.22 -8.31
N TRP A 179 1.04 -20.47 -8.79
CA TRP A 179 0.18 -20.84 -9.92
C TRP A 179 -1.30 -20.56 -9.63
N LYS A 180 -1.81 -21.02 -8.49
CA LYS A 180 -3.20 -20.77 -8.08
C LYS A 180 -3.50 -19.28 -8.03
N MET A 181 -2.63 -18.50 -7.40
CA MET A 181 -2.79 -17.05 -7.30
C MET A 181 -2.75 -16.37 -8.67
N TYR A 182 -1.82 -16.76 -9.53
CA TYR A 182 -1.70 -16.15 -10.85
C TYR A 182 -2.92 -16.44 -11.71
N TYR A 183 -3.37 -17.71 -11.73
CA TYR A 183 -4.58 -18.12 -12.43
C TYR A 183 -5.79 -17.32 -11.92
N GLN A 184 -6.07 -17.33 -10.62
CA GLN A 184 -7.23 -16.64 -10.05
C GLN A 184 -7.21 -15.11 -10.26
N LEU A 185 -6.02 -14.50 -10.33
CA LEU A 185 -5.88 -13.08 -10.62
C LEU A 185 -6.19 -12.77 -12.10
N ILE A 186 -5.66 -13.56 -13.03
CA ILE A 186 -5.98 -13.41 -14.46
C ILE A 186 -7.46 -13.71 -14.74
N ASP A 187 -8.02 -14.71 -14.07
CA ASP A 187 -9.44 -15.07 -14.10
C ASP A 187 -10.33 -13.89 -13.65
N ALA A 188 -9.95 -13.22 -12.55
CA ALA A 188 -10.61 -12.00 -12.08
C ALA A 188 -10.55 -10.87 -13.12
N LEU A 189 -9.37 -10.66 -13.73
CA LEU A 189 -9.18 -9.61 -14.74
C LEU A 189 -9.97 -9.90 -16.01
N ALA A 190 -9.95 -11.13 -16.52
CA ALA A 190 -10.73 -11.54 -17.67
C ALA A 190 -12.22 -11.26 -17.42
N PHE A 191 -12.71 -11.53 -16.20
CA PHE A 191 -14.05 -11.12 -15.84
C PHE A 191 -14.18 -9.60 -15.93
N LEU A 192 -13.42 -8.82 -15.14
CA LEU A 192 -13.54 -7.35 -15.09
C LEU A 192 -13.48 -6.68 -16.47
N HIS A 193 -12.62 -7.18 -17.36
CA HIS A 193 -12.39 -6.65 -18.70
C HIS A 193 -13.45 -7.03 -19.73
N ASN A 194 -14.38 -7.91 -19.36
CA ASN A 194 -15.41 -8.48 -20.22
C ASN A 194 -14.87 -9.45 -21.30
N ASP A 195 -13.75 -10.11 -21.01
CA ASP A 195 -13.07 -11.06 -21.89
C ASP A 195 -13.29 -12.53 -21.44
N HIS A 196 -13.90 -12.75 -20.27
CA HIS A 196 -14.04 -14.09 -19.68
C HIS A 196 -15.08 -14.95 -20.42
N PRO A 197 -14.73 -16.16 -20.90
CA PRO A 197 -15.61 -17.00 -21.74
C PRO A 197 -16.95 -17.36 -21.07
N LYS A 198 -16.94 -17.75 -19.79
CA LYS A 198 -18.14 -18.06 -18.98
C LYS A 198 -19.21 -16.94 -18.96
N TYR A 199 -18.82 -15.67 -19.10
CA TYR A 199 -19.72 -14.53 -18.89
C TYR A 199 -20.11 -13.80 -20.17
N GLN A 200 -19.54 -14.18 -21.33
CA GLN A 200 -19.83 -13.52 -22.61
C GLN A 200 -21.32 -13.57 -22.99
N GLN A 201 -22.00 -14.68 -22.63
CA GLN A 201 -23.42 -14.91 -22.93
C GLN A 201 -24.33 -14.70 -21.71
N ASP A 202 -23.78 -14.36 -20.54
CA ASP A 202 -24.59 -14.13 -19.34
C ASP A 202 -25.36 -12.80 -19.50
N PRO A 203 -26.71 -12.78 -19.50
CA PRO A 203 -27.48 -11.54 -19.66
C PRO A 203 -27.19 -10.47 -18.60
N LEU A 204 -26.66 -10.86 -17.42
CA LEU A 204 -26.25 -9.92 -16.39
C LEU A 204 -24.92 -9.22 -16.71
N HIS A 205 -24.09 -9.80 -17.56
CA HIS A 205 -22.74 -9.30 -17.84
C HIS A 205 -22.48 -9.00 -19.31
N MET A 206 -23.32 -9.50 -20.22
CA MET A 206 -23.24 -9.23 -21.65
C MET A 206 -23.30 -7.72 -21.93
N ASN A 207 -22.48 -7.26 -22.87
CA ASN A 207 -22.40 -5.86 -23.34
C ASN A 207 -22.10 -4.82 -22.26
N ARG A 208 -21.56 -5.23 -21.10
CA ARG A 208 -21.16 -4.26 -20.08
C ARG A 208 -19.85 -3.58 -20.43
N LYS A 209 -19.63 -2.41 -19.83
CA LYS A 209 -18.33 -1.72 -19.87
C LYS A 209 -17.25 -2.58 -19.22
N SER A 210 -16.05 -2.50 -19.76
CA SER A 210 -14.83 -3.03 -19.15
C SER A 210 -14.47 -2.18 -17.93
N ILE A 211 -14.10 -2.85 -16.85
CA ILE A 211 -13.69 -2.22 -15.59
C ILE A 211 -12.17 -2.27 -15.53
N LEU A 212 -11.51 -1.11 -15.67
CA LEU A 212 -10.07 -0.99 -15.49
C LEU A 212 -9.76 -0.76 -14.01
N HIS A 213 -8.66 -1.32 -13.52
CA HIS A 213 -8.20 -1.16 -12.13
C HIS A 213 -6.85 -0.43 -12.06
N PRO A 214 -6.82 0.92 -12.23
CA PRO A 214 -5.60 1.74 -12.24
C PRO A 214 -4.67 1.55 -11.04
N GLU A 215 -5.26 1.23 -9.88
CA GLU A 215 -4.56 1.04 -8.60
C GLU A 215 -4.45 -0.45 -8.22
N LEU A 216 -4.48 -1.35 -9.21
CA LEU A 216 -4.21 -2.76 -8.98
C LEU A 216 -2.78 -2.93 -8.42
N GLY A 217 -2.73 -3.30 -7.15
CA GLY A 217 -1.50 -3.53 -6.39
C GLY A 217 -1.65 -4.70 -5.43
N ALA A 218 -0.55 -5.16 -4.86
CA ALA A 218 -0.53 -6.31 -3.95
C ALA A 218 -1.36 -6.08 -2.67
N GLU A 219 -1.60 -4.83 -2.27
CA GLU A 219 -2.50 -4.46 -1.18
C GLU A 219 -3.98 -4.69 -1.47
N ASN A 220 -4.36 -4.71 -2.76
CA ASN A 220 -5.74 -4.83 -3.23
C ASN A 220 -6.08 -6.26 -3.66
N VAL A 221 -5.14 -7.18 -3.53
CA VAL A 221 -5.31 -8.62 -3.73
C VAL A 221 -5.37 -9.29 -2.36
N TYR A 222 -6.57 -9.69 -1.95
CA TYR A 222 -6.84 -10.31 -0.65
C TYR A 222 -6.85 -11.83 -0.76
N LEU A 223 -6.70 -12.51 0.38
CA LEU A 223 -6.67 -13.96 0.48
C LEU A 223 -7.67 -14.42 1.55
N ALA A 224 -8.49 -15.41 1.23
CA ALA A 224 -9.48 -15.99 2.13
C ALA A 224 -9.35 -17.51 2.15
N TRP A 225 -9.31 -18.13 3.32
CA TRP A 225 -9.35 -19.58 3.43
C TRP A 225 -10.72 -20.10 2.96
N PRO A 226 -10.76 -21.19 2.16
CA PRO A 226 -12.02 -21.79 1.77
C PRO A 226 -12.82 -22.23 3.00
N ALA A 227 -14.11 -21.90 3.04
CA ALA A 227 -14.98 -22.31 4.13
C ALA A 227 -15.00 -23.84 4.27
N ASN A 228 -14.89 -24.34 5.50
CA ASN A 228 -14.89 -25.76 5.84
C ASN A 228 -13.70 -26.58 5.32
N GLN A 229 -12.59 -25.95 4.91
CA GLN A 229 -11.35 -26.64 4.59
C GLN A 229 -10.25 -26.27 5.58
N SER A 230 -9.40 -27.24 5.93
CA SER A 230 -8.25 -26.97 6.78
C SER A 230 -7.17 -26.20 5.98
N PRO A 231 -6.52 -25.18 6.57
CA PRO A 231 -5.29 -24.59 6.03
C PRO A 231 -4.17 -25.62 5.78
N ASP A 232 -4.24 -26.79 6.44
CA ASP A 232 -3.29 -27.89 6.25
C ASP A 232 -3.49 -28.66 4.95
N THR A 233 -4.61 -28.47 4.25
CA THR A 233 -5.00 -29.29 3.09
C THR A 233 -5.30 -28.47 1.83
N CYS A 234 -5.31 -27.14 1.93
CA CYS A 234 -5.64 -26.27 0.82
C CYS A 234 -4.84 -24.96 0.87
N TYR A 235 -4.89 -24.21 -0.23
CA TYR A 235 -4.39 -22.84 -0.29
C TYR A 235 -5.55 -21.85 -0.16
N PRO A 236 -5.32 -20.62 0.36
CA PRO A 236 -6.36 -19.61 0.37
C PRO A 236 -6.76 -19.24 -1.07
N ASP A 237 -8.00 -18.79 -1.24
CA ASP A 237 -8.54 -18.24 -2.48
C ASP A 237 -8.26 -16.74 -2.57
N LEU A 238 -7.90 -16.31 -3.77
CA LEU A 238 -7.70 -14.91 -4.10
C LEU A 238 -9.05 -14.17 -4.19
N ARG A 239 -9.09 -12.97 -3.62
CA ARG A 239 -10.21 -12.02 -3.70
C ARG A 239 -9.69 -10.65 -4.11
N LEU A 240 -9.87 -10.26 -5.36
CA LEU A 240 -9.53 -8.93 -5.87
C LEU A 240 -10.55 -7.89 -5.35
N GLY A 241 -10.08 -6.76 -4.82
CA GLY A 241 -10.94 -5.73 -4.25
C GLY A 241 -10.43 -4.30 -4.46
N ASP A 242 -11.07 -3.37 -3.72
CA ASP A 242 -10.85 -1.92 -3.75
C ASP A 242 -11.05 -1.29 -5.13
N PHE A 243 -12.33 -1.11 -5.52
CA PHE A 243 -12.71 -0.56 -6.83
C PHE A 243 -13.01 0.94 -6.79
N ALA A 244 -12.60 1.64 -5.72
CA ALA A 244 -12.94 3.05 -5.53
C ALA A 244 -12.44 3.95 -6.66
N LYS A 245 -11.31 3.62 -7.29
CA LYS A 245 -10.70 4.37 -8.41
C LYS A 245 -10.77 3.66 -9.75
N SER A 246 -11.61 2.64 -9.89
CA SER A 246 -11.74 1.94 -11.16
C SER A 246 -12.41 2.82 -12.21
N LEU A 247 -12.01 2.60 -13.46
CA LEU A 247 -12.50 3.33 -14.62
C LEU A 247 -13.38 2.42 -15.47
N LEU A 248 -14.34 3.01 -16.16
CA LEU A 248 -15.26 2.30 -17.03
C LEU A 248 -15.00 2.71 -18.48
N VAL A 249 -14.72 1.74 -19.34
CA VAL A 249 -14.44 1.96 -20.76
C VAL A 249 -15.19 0.95 -21.62
N SER A 250 -15.34 1.21 -22.91
CA SER A 250 -15.84 0.15 -23.80
C SER A 250 -14.79 -0.96 -23.89
N PRO A 251 -15.19 -2.23 -24.07
CA PRO A 251 -14.23 -3.32 -24.23
C PRO A 251 -13.19 -3.01 -25.31
N GLY A 252 -11.91 -3.27 -25.01
CA GLY A 252 -10.77 -2.95 -25.88
C GLY A 252 -10.26 -1.51 -25.83
N GLU A 253 -11.00 -0.57 -25.24
CA GLU A 253 -10.57 0.84 -25.10
C GLU A 253 -9.69 1.07 -23.86
N GLY A 254 -9.05 2.24 -23.79
CA GLY A 254 -8.30 2.71 -22.64
C GLY A 254 -8.47 4.21 -22.41
N VAL A 255 -7.90 4.72 -21.32
CA VAL A 255 -8.01 6.12 -20.88
C VAL A 255 -6.64 6.78 -20.83
N MET A 256 -6.54 7.96 -21.42
CA MET A 256 -5.40 8.88 -21.22
C MET A 256 -5.52 9.56 -19.86
N GLN A 257 -4.48 9.50 -19.04
CA GLN A 257 -4.39 10.23 -17.78
C GLN A 257 -3.39 11.38 -17.88
N PRO A 258 -3.64 12.52 -17.24
CA PRO A 258 -2.67 13.60 -17.16
C PRO A 258 -1.41 13.16 -16.38
N ASN A 259 -0.23 13.66 -16.79
CA ASN A 259 1.09 13.30 -16.21
C ASN A 259 1.18 13.44 -14.69
N THR A 260 0.34 14.30 -14.10
CA THR A 260 0.28 14.56 -12.65
C THR A 260 -0.40 13.46 -11.83
N SER A 261 -1.09 12.53 -12.49
CA SER A 261 -1.88 11.47 -11.84
C SER A 261 -1.14 10.13 -11.73
N LEU A 262 0.02 9.98 -12.37
CA LEU A 262 0.78 8.73 -12.30
C LEU A 262 1.45 8.52 -10.94
N SER A 263 1.43 7.27 -10.48
CA SER A 263 2.29 6.78 -9.41
C SER A 263 3.72 7.28 -9.64
N THR A 264 4.25 8.04 -8.68
CA THR A 264 5.64 8.54 -8.65
C THR A 264 6.69 7.42 -8.57
N ASN A 265 6.25 6.16 -8.53
CA ASN A 265 7.08 4.99 -8.34
C ASN A 265 7.01 4.05 -9.56
N PRO A 266 8.00 4.07 -10.46
CA PRO A 266 8.02 3.27 -11.70
C PRO A 266 8.17 1.76 -11.46
N LYS A 267 8.35 1.31 -10.20
CA LYS A 267 8.58 -0.10 -9.86
C LYS A 267 7.41 -1.01 -10.26
N TYR A 268 6.18 -0.49 -10.20
CA TYR A 268 4.95 -1.25 -10.48
C TYR A 268 4.11 -0.62 -11.60
N THR A 269 4.55 0.52 -12.15
CA THR A 269 3.86 1.20 -13.24
C THR A 269 4.03 0.41 -14.53
N PRO A 270 2.95 0.18 -15.29
CA PRO A 270 3.05 -0.36 -16.64
C PRO A 270 3.99 0.47 -17.53
N PRO A 271 4.61 -0.13 -18.56
CA PRO A 271 5.50 0.56 -19.48
C PRO A 271 4.82 1.67 -20.28
N GLU A 272 3.54 1.48 -20.62
CA GLU A 272 2.74 2.47 -21.31
C GLU A 272 2.50 3.70 -20.40
N MET A 273 3.10 4.82 -20.78
CA MET A 273 3.02 6.06 -20.01
C MET A 273 1.68 6.75 -20.23
N ASN A 274 1.06 7.21 -19.15
CA ASN A 274 -0.19 7.99 -19.18
C ASN A 274 -1.39 7.28 -19.84
N PHE A 275 -1.26 5.99 -20.14
CA PHE A 275 -2.34 5.20 -20.70
C PHE A 275 -2.70 4.08 -19.76
N ILE A 276 -4.01 3.93 -19.52
CA ILE A 276 -4.55 2.83 -18.75
C ILE A 276 -5.52 2.06 -19.63
N SER A 277 -5.26 0.77 -19.77
CA SER A 277 -6.08 -0.18 -20.51
C SER A 277 -6.22 -1.48 -19.73
N ALA A 278 -7.05 -2.41 -20.22
CA ALA A 278 -7.14 -3.76 -19.69
C ALA A 278 -5.76 -4.46 -19.63
N LYS A 279 -4.93 -4.25 -20.66
CA LYS A 279 -3.56 -4.78 -20.72
C LYS A 279 -2.64 -4.15 -19.67
N SER A 280 -2.92 -2.92 -19.23
CA SER A 280 -2.20 -2.29 -18.13
C SER A 280 -2.44 -3.01 -16.79
N ASP A 281 -3.65 -3.54 -16.58
CA ASP A 281 -3.95 -4.35 -15.41
C ASP A 281 -3.27 -5.73 -15.48
N VAL A 282 -3.19 -6.32 -16.68
CA VAL A 282 -2.43 -7.57 -16.92
C VAL A 282 -0.97 -7.42 -16.51
N TRP A 283 -0.31 -6.32 -16.89
CA TRP A 283 1.06 -6.03 -16.44
C TRP A 283 1.16 -5.97 -14.92
N ARG A 284 0.22 -5.27 -14.26
CA ARG A 284 0.20 -5.14 -12.80
C ARG A 284 0.02 -6.50 -12.13
N ALA A 285 -0.86 -7.36 -12.65
CA ALA A 285 -1.04 -8.72 -12.18
C ALA A 285 0.25 -9.55 -12.30
N GLY A 286 0.90 -9.54 -13.46
CA GLY A 286 2.21 -10.18 -13.65
C GLY A 286 3.27 -9.65 -12.67
N SER A 287 3.31 -8.34 -12.43
CA SER A 287 4.25 -7.70 -11.51
C SER A 287 4.03 -8.12 -10.05
N ILE A 288 2.77 -8.30 -9.63
CA ILE A 288 2.42 -8.80 -8.29
C ILE A 288 2.98 -10.20 -8.09
N ILE A 289 2.70 -11.13 -9.01
CA ILE A 289 3.19 -12.52 -8.92
C ILE A 289 4.71 -12.58 -9.05
N PHE A 290 5.30 -11.82 -9.97
CA PHE A 290 6.75 -11.69 -10.12
C PHE A 290 7.42 -11.25 -8.81
N SER A 291 6.82 -10.30 -8.09
CA SER A 291 7.37 -9.81 -6.82
C SER A 291 7.34 -10.84 -5.68
N LEU A 292 6.46 -11.85 -5.76
CA LEU A 292 6.42 -12.98 -4.83
C LEU A 292 7.45 -14.05 -5.21
N ALA A 293 7.54 -14.36 -6.51
CA ALA A 293 8.55 -15.27 -7.05
C ALA A 293 9.98 -14.71 -6.91
N LYS A 294 10.12 -13.39 -6.75
CA LYS A 294 11.41 -12.71 -6.66
C LYS A 294 11.44 -11.69 -5.51
N LEU A 295 11.30 -12.13 -4.26
CA LEU A 295 11.15 -11.28 -3.05
C LEU A 295 12.17 -10.14 -2.88
N GLY A 296 13.37 -10.25 -3.47
CA GLY A 296 14.41 -9.21 -3.44
C GLY A 296 14.34 -8.19 -4.59
N SER A 297 13.43 -8.37 -5.55
CA SER A 297 13.33 -7.56 -6.77
C SER A 297 11.88 -7.20 -7.08
N SER A 298 11.70 -6.09 -7.78
CA SER A 298 10.44 -5.72 -8.43
C SER A 298 10.66 -5.63 -9.94
N THR A 299 9.61 -5.33 -10.71
CA THR A 299 9.69 -4.96 -12.13
C THR A 299 10.35 -3.58 -12.33
N SER A 300 11.40 -3.30 -11.57
CA SER A 300 12.08 -2.02 -11.48
C SER A 300 13.37 -2.02 -12.29
N THR A 301 13.70 -0.90 -12.91
CA THR A 301 15.00 -0.73 -13.57
C THR A 301 16.14 -0.58 -12.55
N LYS A 302 17.36 -0.95 -12.97
CA LYS A 302 18.61 -0.59 -12.27
C LYS A 302 19.12 0.80 -12.63
N THR A 303 18.52 1.43 -13.63
CA THR A 303 18.83 2.80 -14.03
C THR A 303 18.62 3.73 -12.85
N ARG A 304 19.66 4.46 -12.46
CA ARG A 304 19.58 5.46 -11.40
C ARG A 304 19.09 6.79 -11.98
N TRP A 305 18.32 7.53 -11.20
CA TRP A 305 17.94 8.92 -11.49
C TRP A 305 17.88 9.72 -10.18
N GLN A 306 17.99 11.04 -10.29
CA GLN A 306 17.87 11.96 -9.16
C GLN A 306 16.49 12.63 -9.18
N GLY A 307 15.93 12.89 -8.00
CA GLY A 307 14.62 13.51 -7.85
C GLY A 307 13.44 12.56 -8.08
N ALA A 308 12.22 13.13 -8.11
CA ALA A 308 11.01 12.35 -8.32
C ALA A 308 10.88 11.93 -9.79
N PHE A 309 10.44 10.69 -10.03
CA PHE A 309 10.28 10.15 -11.38
C PHE A 309 9.39 11.03 -12.27
N ALA A 310 8.32 11.59 -11.70
CA ALA A 310 7.38 12.48 -12.40
C ALA A 310 7.99 13.81 -12.86
N HIS A 311 9.16 14.20 -12.33
CA HIS A 311 9.88 15.42 -12.75
C HIS A 311 10.94 15.15 -13.82
N LEU A 312 11.16 13.90 -14.20
CA LEU A 312 12.07 13.57 -15.30
C LEU A 312 11.44 13.97 -16.64
N PRO A 313 12.24 14.33 -17.66
CA PRO A 313 11.75 14.47 -19.02
C PRO A 313 11.03 13.20 -19.50
N GLU A 314 10.00 13.35 -20.32
CA GLU A 314 9.17 12.23 -20.79
C GLU A 314 10.00 11.14 -21.48
N GLU A 315 10.96 11.52 -22.32
CA GLU A 315 11.88 10.58 -22.98
C GLU A 315 12.62 9.70 -21.97
N ARG A 316 13.09 10.30 -20.87
CA ARG A 316 13.82 9.58 -19.82
C ARG A 316 12.89 8.68 -19.01
N GLN A 317 11.66 9.13 -18.73
CA GLN A 317 10.65 8.29 -18.10
C GLN A 317 10.34 7.07 -18.99
N ARG A 318 10.21 7.27 -20.31
CA ARG A 318 9.94 6.22 -21.28
C ARG A 318 11.08 5.22 -21.37
N GLU A 319 12.33 5.69 -21.42
CA GLU A 319 13.51 4.82 -21.40
C GLU A 319 13.57 3.95 -20.14
N ILE A 320 13.25 4.53 -18.97
CA ILE A 320 13.18 3.81 -17.70
C ILE A 320 12.09 2.73 -17.71
N LEU A 321 10.91 3.07 -18.24
CA LEU A 321 9.75 2.19 -18.27
C LEU A 321 9.88 1.08 -19.33
N MET A 322 10.56 1.35 -20.44
CA MET A 322 10.79 0.38 -21.52
C MET A 322 12.10 -0.40 -21.37
N ASP A 323 12.80 -0.28 -20.24
CA ASP A 323 14.04 -1.02 -20.00
C ASP A 323 13.75 -2.54 -19.91
N PRO A 324 14.31 -3.38 -20.81
CA PRO A 324 14.10 -4.83 -20.78
C PRO A 324 14.59 -5.49 -19.49
N ARG A 325 15.53 -4.86 -18.78
CA ARG A 325 16.07 -5.38 -17.51
C ARG A 325 15.08 -5.28 -16.34
N ARG A 326 13.91 -4.65 -16.54
CA ARG A 326 12.77 -4.68 -15.61
C ARG A 326 12.20 -6.08 -15.45
N VAL A 327 12.31 -6.91 -16.49
CA VAL A 327 11.74 -8.26 -16.53
C VAL A 327 12.89 -9.25 -16.65
N ARG A 328 13.24 -9.87 -15.52
CA ARG A 328 14.31 -10.87 -15.44
C ARG A 328 13.69 -12.23 -15.14
N PRO A 329 14.41 -13.34 -15.36
CA PRO A 329 13.97 -14.63 -14.84
C PRO A 329 13.68 -14.56 -13.34
N ILE A 330 12.61 -15.25 -12.91
CA ILE A 330 12.33 -15.51 -11.49
C ILE A 330 13.44 -16.39 -10.87
N ASP A 331 13.34 -16.65 -9.58
CA ASP A 331 14.37 -17.44 -8.88
C ASP A 331 14.41 -18.89 -9.39
N VAL A 332 15.61 -19.44 -9.56
CA VAL A 332 15.90 -20.73 -10.25
C VAL A 332 15.24 -21.97 -9.63
N GLN A 333 14.69 -21.84 -8.42
CA GLN A 333 13.96 -22.90 -7.73
C GLN A 333 12.54 -23.14 -8.27
N TYR A 334 12.00 -22.17 -9.02
CA TYR A 334 10.70 -22.28 -9.66
C TYR A 334 10.86 -22.82 -11.08
N SER A 335 9.82 -23.47 -11.61
CA SER A 335 9.85 -23.99 -12.96
C SER A 335 9.98 -22.90 -14.03
N GLY A 336 10.59 -23.28 -15.16
CA GLY A 336 10.65 -22.44 -16.35
C GLY A 336 9.26 -22.11 -16.92
N ASP A 337 8.27 -23.00 -16.72
CA ASP A 337 6.88 -22.76 -17.13
C ASP A 337 6.25 -21.60 -16.37
N LEU A 338 6.46 -21.53 -15.05
CA LEU A 338 5.95 -20.43 -14.24
C LEU A 338 6.59 -19.11 -14.66
N ASP A 339 7.91 -19.13 -14.85
CA ASP A 339 8.66 -17.97 -15.33
C ASP A 339 8.19 -17.49 -16.71
N LEU A 340 7.96 -18.42 -17.64
CA LEU A 340 7.45 -18.14 -18.97
C LEU A 340 6.08 -17.48 -18.89
N MET A 341 5.14 -18.07 -18.14
CA MET A 341 3.77 -17.58 -18.02
C MET A 341 3.67 -16.24 -17.31
N ILE A 342 4.46 -15.99 -16.26
CA ILE A 342 4.54 -14.65 -15.63
C ILE A 342 5.07 -13.63 -16.62
N ARG A 343 6.09 -13.98 -17.41
CA ARG A 343 6.69 -13.07 -18.41
C ARG A 343 5.75 -12.75 -19.56
N ARG A 344 4.76 -13.61 -19.89
CA ARG A 344 3.69 -13.29 -20.84
C ARG A 344 2.86 -12.07 -20.39
N SER A 345 2.61 -11.90 -19.09
CA SER A 345 1.96 -10.69 -18.56
C SER A 345 2.88 -9.46 -18.58
N LEU A 346 4.20 -9.67 -18.58
CA LEU A 346 5.22 -8.63 -18.46
C LEU A 346 5.86 -8.25 -19.82
N VAL A 347 5.10 -8.35 -20.91
CA VAL A 347 5.53 -7.83 -22.21
C VAL A 347 5.53 -6.30 -22.17
N LEU A 348 6.66 -5.70 -22.52
CA LEU A 348 6.88 -4.25 -22.42
C LEU A 348 5.95 -3.47 -23.35
N ASP A 349 5.88 -3.87 -24.61
CA ASP A 349 4.95 -3.30 -25.57
C ASP A 349 3.51 -3.75 -25.23
N TYR A 350 2.63 -2.79 -24.98
CA TYR A 350 1.25 -3.08 -24.63
C TYR A 350 0.45 -3.64 -25.82
N HIS A 351 0.86 -3.37 -27.07
CA HIS A 351 0.18 -3.94 -28.24
C HIS A 351 0.40 -5.45 -28.32
N GLU A 352 1.62 -5.89 -28.03
CA GLU A 352 2.05 -7.30 -28.05
C GLU A 352 1.68 -8.06 -26.76
N ARG A 353 1.35 -7.35 -25.68
CA ARG A 353 0.92 -7.97 -24.42
C ARG A 353 -0.44 -8.66 -24.64
N PRO A 354 -0.62 -9.92 -24.22
CA PRO A 354 -1.91 -10.59 -24.33
C PRO A 354 -2.99 -9.92 -23.47
N SER A 355 -4.26 -10.09 -23.87
CA SER A 355 -5.41 -9.76 -23.04
C SER A 355 -5.54 -10.75 -21.86
N ALA A 356 -6.36 -10.39 -20.86
CA ALA A 356 -6.62 -11.30 -19.76
C ALA A 356 -7.36 -12.56 -20.22
N GLY A 357 -8.25 -12.47 -21.22
CA GLY A 357 -8.93 -13.64 -21.80
C GLY A 357 -7.99 -14.57 -22.56
N GLU A 358 -7.06 -14.02 -23.35
CA GLU A 358 -6.02 -14.80 -24.03
C GLU A 358 -5.11 -15.52 -23.03
N LEU A 359 -4.65 -14.82 -21.99
CA LEU A 359 -3.85 -15.43 -20.93
C LEU A 359 -4.62 -16.49 -20.14
N LEU A 360 -5.90 -16.27 -19.86
CA LEU A 360 -6.72 -17.26 -19.16
C LEU A 360 -6.79 -18.56 -19.96
N HIS A 361 -6.94 -18.47 -21.28
CA HIS A 361 -6.91 -19.64 -22.17
C HIS A 361 -5.53 -20.31 -22.21
N GLU A 362 -4.44 -19.53 -22.32
CA GLU A 362 -3.07 -20.06 -22.26
C GLU A 362 -2.77 -20.76 -20.92
N LEU A 363 -3.38 -20.28 -19.82
CA LEU A 363 -3.20 -20.82 -18.48
C LEU A 363 -4.05 -22.07 -18.20
N ASP A 364 -5.14 -22.31 -18.93
CA ASP A 364 -6.11 -23.37 -18.65
C ASP A 364 -5.46 -24.75 -18.56
N ILE A 365 -4.58 -25.07 -19.51
CA ILE A 365 -3.83 -26.34 -19.52
C ILE A 365 -2.76 -26.39 -18.41
N PRO A 366 -1.76 -25.48 -18.35
CA PRO A 366 -0.67 -25.61 -17.38
C PRO A 366 -1.13 -25.40 -15.94
N ALA A 367 -2.12 -24.54 -15.68
CA ALA A 367 -2.71 -24.35 -14.37
C ALA A 367 -3.71 -25.46 -14.04
N GLY A 368 -4.58 -25.86 -14.97
CA GLY A 368 -5.55 -26.95 -14.78
C GLY A 368 -4.87 -28.27 -14.42
N LEU A 369 -3.85 -28.69 -15.17
CA LEU A 369 -3.07 -29.89 -14.86
C LEU A 369 -2.45 -29.86 -13.45
N ARG A 370 -2.00 -28.68 -13.03
CA ARG A 370 -1.36 -28.46 -11.72
C ARG A 370 -2.39 -28.40 -10.58
N LEU A 371 -3.54 -27.80 -10.82
CA LEU A 371 -4.66 -27.75 -9.87
C LEU A 371 -5.29 -29.14 -9.69
N ASP A 372 -5.41 -29.93 -10.75
CA ASP A 372 -5.87 -31.32 -10.70
C ASP A 372 -4.83 -32.23 -10.00
N ALA A 373 -3.54 -31.98 -10.25
CA ALA A 373 -2.44 -32.65 -9.56
C ALA A 373 -2.15 -32.07 -8.17
N ALA A 374 -2.91 -31.09 -7.69
CA ALA A 374 -2.60 -30.34 -6.46
C ALA A 374 -2.43 -31.25 -5.25
N LYS A 375 -3.17 -32.37 -5.20
CA LYS A 375 -3.02 -33.38 -4.13
C LYS A 375 -1.58 -33.89 -3.96
N TYR A 376 -0.81 -33.98 -5.04
CA TYR A 376 0.56 -34.52 -5.04
C TYR A 376 1.64 -33.44 -4.95
N MET A 377 1.31 -32.20 -5.31
CA MET A 377 2.24 -31.06 -5.32
C MET A 377 2.01 -30.07 -4.19
N PHE A 378 0.97 -30.28 -3.38
CA PHE A 378 0.65 -29.42 -2.25
C PHE A 378 1.80 -29.40 -1.25
N LYS A 379 2.28 -28.18 -0.97
CA LYS A 379 3.16 -27.90 0.16
C LYS A 379 2.42 -26.95 1.09
N LYS A 380 2.24 -27.37 2.33
CA LYS A 380 1.57 -26.57 3.37
C LYS A 380 2.23 -25.18 3.47
N LEU A 381 1.40 -24.14 3.58
CA LEU A 381 1.89 -22.79 3.85
C LEU A 381 2.39 -22.69 5.31
N PRO A 382 3.40 -21.84 5.59
CA PRO A 382 3.82 -21.62 6.97
C PRO A 382 2.67 -21.12 7.86
N ASP A 383 2.68 -21.52 9.13
CA ASP A 383 1.59 -21.21 10.09
C ASP A 383 1.43 -19.70 10.37
N TRP A 384 2.44 -18.89 10.03
CA TRP A 384 2.37 -17.43 10.14
C TRP A 384 1.54 -16.77 9.03
N VAL A 385 1.15 -17.50 7.97
CA VAL A 385 0.30 -16.96 6.90
C VAL A 385 -1.10 -16.65 7.47
N GLY A 386 -1.48 -15.38 7.45
CA GLY A 386 -2.74 -14.89 8.01
C GLY A 386 -2.71 -14.59 9.52
N SER A 387 -1.66 -15.00 10.25
CA SER A 387 -1.60 -14.84 11.71
C SER A 387 -1.55 -13.37 12.18
N ARG A 388 -1.11 -12.47 11.30
CA ARG A 388 -1.04 -11.02 11.58
C ARG A 388 -2.39 -10.31 11.48
N LEU A 389 -3.42 -10.96 10.93
CA LEU A 389 -4.72 -10.33 10.75
C LEU A 389 -5.54 -10.32 12.05
N PHE A 390 -5.38 -11.35 12.89
CA PHE A 390 -6.06 -11.49 14.17
C PHE A 390 -5.03 -11.71 15.28
N THR A 391 -4.75 -10.65 16.02
CA THR A 391 -3.78 -10.61 17.11
C THR A 391 -4.42 -10.01 18.35
N GLU A 392 -3.85 -10.25 19.53
CA GLU A 392 -4.30 -9.57 20.74
C GLU A 392 -4.21 -8.04 20.60
N ASP A 393 -3.14 -7.56 19.93
CA ASP A 393 -2.85 -6.14 19.66
C ASP A 393 -3.81 -5.48 18.66
N ASN A 394 -4.74 -6.20 18.04
CA ASN A 394 -5.74 -5.59 17.18
C ASN A 394 -7.16 -6.06 17.49
N THR A 395 -7.34 -6.82 18.56
CA THR A 395 -8.65 -7.28 19.03
C THR A 395 -9.26 -6.24 19.99
N PHE A 396 -10.54 -5.95 19.82
CA PHE A 396 -11.26 -5.06 20.73
C PHE A 396 -11.71 -5.80 21.99
N SER A 397 -11.45 -5.18 23.14
CA SER A 397 -12.14 -5.55 24.38
C SER A 397 -13.55 -4.97 24.35
N GLN A 398 -14.57 -5.83 24.38
CA GLN A 398 -15.97 -5.40 24.45
C GLN A 398 -16.24 -4.55 25.70
N GLU A 399 -15.62 -4.88 26.83
CA GLU A 399 -15.69 -4.08 28.05
C GLU A 399 -15.15 -2.66 27.82
N SER A 400 -14.06 -2.55 27.08
CA SER A 400 -13.44 -1.25 26.75
C SER A 400 -14.32 -0.43 25.80
N LEU A 401 -14.92 -1.05 24.78
CA LEU A 401 -15.89 -0.39 23.90
C LEU A 401 -17.14 0.08 24.68
N ASN A 402 -17.67 -0.76 25.57
CA ASN A 402 -18.81 -0.43 26.44
C ASN A 402 -18.52 0.73 27.39
N ARG A 403 -17.28 0.82 27.88
CA ARG A 403 -16.82 1.95 28.69
C ARG A 403 -16.80 3.25 27.89
N LEU A 404 -16.30 3.22 26.65
CA LEU A 404 -16.27 4.39 25.77
C LEU A 404 -17.66 4.83 25.32
N LEU A 405 -18.63 3.91 25.28
CA LEU A 405 -20.04 4.23 24.98
C LEU A 405 -20.70 5.05 26.09
N GLN A 406 -20.23 4.97 27.33
CA GLN A 406 -20.81 5.73 28.44
C GLN A 406 -20.69 7.26 28.20
N PRO A 407 -21.66 8.05 28.70
CA PRO A 407 -21.67 9.51 28.51
C PRO A 407 -20.36 10.17 28.92
N GLY A 408 -19.80 11.00 28.03
CA GLY A 408 -18.56 11.77 28.27
C GLY A 408 -17.25 10.96 28.22
N GLN A 409 -17.30 9.62 28.21
CA GLN A 409 -16.07 8.81 28.25
C GLN A 409 -15.26 8.89 26.96
N LEU A 410 -15.92 8.88 25.79
CA LEU A 410 -15.24 9.06 24.50
C LEU A 410 -14.56 10.43 24.41
N GLU A 411 -15.23 11.48 24.87
CA GLU A 411 -14.75 12.87 24.84
C GLU A 411 -13.55 13.07 25.80
N ASN A 412 -13.61 12.46 26.98
CA ASN A 412 -12.51 12.41 27.93
C ASN A 412 -11.30 11.66 27.35
N ALA A 413 -11.54 10.48 26.75
CA ALA A 413 -10.50 9.68 26.13
C ALA A 413 -9.85 10.41 24.94
N ARG A 414 -10.64 11.09 24.08
CA ARG A 414 -10.15 11.97 23.01
C ARG A 414 -9.23 13.06 23.55
N SER A 415 -9.63 13.71 24.64
CA SER A 415 -8.84 14.77 25.27
C SER A 415 -7.52 14.24 25.84
N GLY A 416 -7.54 13.07 26.49
CA GLY A 416 -6.34 12.38 26.95
C GLY A 416 -5.40 12.01 25.82
N MET A 417 -5.94 11.48 24.71
CA MET A 417 -5.16 11.10 23.54
C MET A 417 -4.51 12.30 22.84
N ARG A 418 -5.21 13.43 22.71
CA ARG A 418 -4.63 14.67 22.18
C ARG A 418 -3.45 15.17 23.03
N LYS A 419 -3.55 15.05 24.36
CA LYS A 419 -2.43 15.38 25.26
C LYS A 419 -1.24 14.44 25.02
N LEU A 420 -1.49 13.14 24.91
CA LEU A 420 -0.45 12.13 24.65
C LEU A 420 0.23 12.34 23.29
N GLU A 421 -0.54 12.67 22.25
CA GLU A 421 0.00 13.00 20.92
C GLU A 421 0.87 14.25 20.96
N ALA A 422 0.46 15.29 21.69
CA ALA A 422 1.24 16.50 21.86
C ALA A 422 2.58 16.21 22.56
N VAL A 423 2.59 15.33 23.58
CA VAL A 423 3.82 14.89 24.26
C VAL A 423 4.72 14.12 23.30
N LYS A 424 4.21 13.09 22.61
CA LYS A 424 5.01 12.30 21.66
C LYS A 424 5.56 13.13 20.51
N ARG A 425 4.81 14.13 20.03
CA ARG A 425 5.28 15.06 19.00
C ARG A 425 6.44 15.93 19.51
N ARG A 426 6.40 16.39 20.77
CA ARG A 426 7.51 17.14 21.39
C ARG A 426 8.75 16.26 21.52
N GLU A 427 8.62 15.05 22.03
CA GLU A 427 9.72 14.08 22.15
C GLU A 427 10.33 13.74 20.79
N GLY A 428 9.50 13.47 19.78
CA GLY A 428 9.96 13.17 18.42
C GLY A 428 10.69 14.35 17.75
N ASN A 429 10.24 15.59 18.00
CA ASN A 429 10.92 16.79 17.53
C ASN A 429 12.29 16.95 18.20
N LEU A 430 12.38 16.73 19.51
CA LEU A 430 13.63 16.78 20.25
C LEU A 430 14.63 15.75 19.72
N LEU A 431 14.19 14.51 19.50
CA LEU A 431 15.04 13.44 18.95
C LEU A 431 15.52 13.77 17.52
N ARG A 432 14.66 14.37 16.67
CA ARG A 432 15.07 14.83 15.33
C ARG A 432 16.09 15.94 15.39
N GLU A 433 15.94 16.87 16.32
CA GLU A 433 16.91 17.94 16.52
C GLU A 433 18.27 17.39 16.96
N GLN A 434 18.28 16.45 17.92
CA GLN A 434 19.50 15.76 18.36
C GLN A 434 20.18 15.02 17.20
N LYS A 435 19.43 14.25 16.41
CA LYS A 435 19.99 13.56 15.22
C LYS A 435 20.55 14.54 14.19
N ARG A 436 19.91 15.70 14.00
CA ARG A 436 20.41 16.75 13.09
C ARG A 436 21.70 17.38 13.61
N LYS A 437 21.83 17.58 14.93
CA LYS A 437 23.08 18.08 15.53
C LYS A 437 24.21 17.06 15.35
N ALA A 438 23.97 15.79 15.71
CA ALA A 438 24.94 14.72 15.54
C ALA A 438 25.39 14.52 14.08
N ALA A 439 24.45 14.61 13.11
CA ALA A 439 24.81 14.51 11.69
C ALA A 439 25.70 15.67 11.22
N LYS A 440 25.45 16.90 11.70
CA LYS A 440 26.32 18.04 11.41
C LYS A 440 27.69 17.91 12.06
N GLU A 441 27.74 17.39 13.28
CA GLU A 441 29.01 17.13 13.99
C GLU A 441 29.85 16.11 13.23
N LEU A 442 29.23 15.04 12.70
CA LEU A 442 29.91 14.03 11.88
C LEU A 442 30.42 14.61 10.54
N GLU A 443 29.61 15.42 9.86
CA GLU A 443 30.01 16.10 8.62
C GLU A 443 31.18 17.08 8.88
N GLU A 444 31.14 17.82 9.99
CA GLU A 444 32.24 18.70 10.39
C GLU A 444 33.51 17.91 10.71
N GLU A 445 33.38 16.71 11.30
CA GLU A 445 34.50 15.81 11.62
C GLU A 445 35.14 15.21 10.36
N GLU A 446 34.34 14.76 9.38
CA GLU A 446 34.84 14.28 8.08
C GLU A 446 35.61 15.39 7.34
N VAL A 447 35.03 16.58 7.23
CA VAL A 447 35.70 17.74 6.60
C VAL A 447 36.98 18.08 7.35
N ALA A 448 36.98 18.08 8.69
CA ALA A 448 38.18 18.34 9.46
C ALA A 448 39.27 17.29 9.20
N SER A 449 38.91 16.01 9.08
CA SER A 449 39.86 14.94 8.78
C SER A 449 40.48 15.08 7.39
N GLU A 450 39.67 15.39 6.36
CA GLU A 450 40.18 15.61 5.00
C GLU A 450 41.14 16.79 4.95
N GLN A 451 40.75 17.92 5.56
CA GLN A 451 41.57 19.13 5.58
C GLN A 451 42.85 18.94 6.40
N TRP A 452 42.81 18.12 7.45
CA TRP A 452 44.00 17.74 8.22
C TRP A 452 45.01 16.95 7.39
N VAL A 453 44.56 15.95 6.64
CA VAL A 453 45.43 15.16 5.75
C VAL A 453 46.07 16.06 4.69
N MET A 454 45.28 16.90 4.03
CA MET A 454 45.79 17.87 3.06
C MET A 454 46.81 18.85 3.66
N TRP A 455 46.57 19.28 4.91
CA TRP A 455 47.49 20.16 5.62
C TRP A 455 48.81 19.46 5.97
N LEU A 456 48.74 18.24 6.49
CA LEU A 456 49.90 17.41 6.83
C LEU A 456 50.79 17.16 5.61
N GLU A 457 50.21 16.64 4.52
CA GLU A 457 50.93 16.34 3.28
C GLU A 457 51.64 17.59 2.74
N ARG A 458 50.95 18.74 2.77
CA ARG A 458 51.52 20.02 2.33
C ARG A 458 52.73 20.43 3.17
N GLU A 459 52.64 20.36 4.50
CA GLU A 459 53.75 20.76 5.37
C GLU A 459 54.93 19.78 5.35
N GLU A 460 54.68 18.50 5.08
CA GLU A 460 55.71 17.48 4.85
C GLU A 460 56.49 17.75 3.56
N VAL A 461 55.78 18.02 2.45
CA VAL A 461 56.40 18.36 1.15
C VAL A 461 57.28 19.60 1.24
N TYR A 462 56.87 20.62 2.01
CA TYR A 462 57.65 21.83 2.21
C TYR A 462 58.79 21.70 3.23
N GLY A 463 58.92 20.54 3.91
CA GLY A 463 59.92 20.33 4.96
C GLY A 463 59.72 21.23 6.18
N ASN A 464 58.50 21.73 6.40
CA ASN A 464 58.18 22.64 7.49
C ASN A 464 57.85 21.92 8.79
N MET A 465 57.55 20.62 8.71
CA MET A 465 57.20 19.76 9.84
C MET A 465 58.32 18.73 10.10
N PRO A 466 58.65 18.41 11.37
CA PRO A 466 59.50 17.28 11.69
C PRO A 466 58.88 15.97 11.18
N SER A 467 59.70 15.01 10.75
CA SER A 467 59.21 13.66 10.44
C SER A 467 58.68 13.01 11.73
N ILE A 468 57.37 12.82 11.81
CA ILE A 468 56.67 12.19 12.93
C ILE A 468 56.23 10.80 12.48
N VAL A 469 56.72 9.77 13.17
CA VAL A 469 56.47 8.36 12.82
C VAL A 469 55.53 7.66 13.83
N ASP A 470 55.09 8.39 14.85
CA ASP A 470 54.29 7.89 15.96
C ASP A 470 52.81 8.29 15.77
N GLU A 471 51.93 7.29 15.65
CA GLU A 471 50.50 7.45 15.43
C GLU A 471 49.80 8.15 16.61
N ASP A 472 50.21 7.89 17.86
CA ASP A 472 49.61 8.53 19.04
C ASP A 472 49.89 10.03 19.06
N ILE A 473 51.07 10.44 18.55
CA ILE A 473 51.44 11.85 18.41
C ILE A 473 50.62 12.52 17.30
N LEU A 474 50.37 11.82 16.18
CA LEU A 474 49.55 12.32 15.08
C LEU A 474 48.09 12.52 15.48
N ASP A 475 47.51 11.58 16.23
CA ASP A 475 46.14 11.68 16.74
C ASP A 475 46.00 12.84 17.74
N ALA A 476 46.94 12.95 18.68
CA ALA A 476 46.96 14.08 19.62
C ALA A 476 47.20 15.43 18.91
N MET A 477 47.89 15.45 17.78
CA MET A 477 48.04 16.65 16.95
C MET A 477 46.79 16.95 16.16
N PHE A 478 46.08 15.96 15.64
CA PHE A 478 44.81 16.13 14.95
C PHE A 478 43.75 16.72 15.87
N GLU A 479 43.61 16.21 17.10
CA GLU A 479 42.67 16.77 18.09
C GLU A 479 42.97 18.24 18.41
N ARG A 480 44.24 18.59 18.60
CA ARG A 480 44.66 19.98 18.80
C ARG A 480 44.40 20.84 17.56
N TRP A 481 44.64 20.29 16.38
CA TRP A 481 44.41 20.99 15.13
C TRP A 481 42.93 21.26 14.89
N LYS A 482 42.03 20.31 15.24
CA LYS A 482 40.57 20.51 15.19
C LYS A 482 40.14 21.69 16.06
N VAL A 483 40.67 21.78 17.29
CA VAL A 483 40.38 22.90 18.21
C VAL A 483 40.87 24.23 17.64
N VAL A 484 42.09 24.27 17.10
CA VAL A 484 42.66 25.49 16.50
C VAL A 484 41.89 25.92 15.26
N ARG A 485 41.55 24.97 14.39
CA ARG A 485 40.75 25.18 13.18
C ARG A 485 39.39 25.75 13.52
N ARG A 486 38.66 25.14 14.45
CA ARG A 486 37.34 25.60 14.89
C ARG A 486 37.39 27.04 15.40
N GLY A 487 38.32 27.32 16.33
CA GLY A 487 38.49 28.67 16.88
C GLY A 487 38.95 29.70 15.83
N GLY A 488 39.68 29.26 14.80
CA GLY A 488 40.08 30.11 13.67
C GLY A 488 38.94 30.40 12.69
N ILE A 489 38.09 29.41 12.39
CA ILE A 489 36.91 29.56 11.54
C ILE A 489 35.90 30.52 12.20
N GLU A 490 35.63 30.34 13.50
CA GLU A 490 34.72 31.21 14.27
C GLU A 490 35.15 32.68 14.27
N ARG A 491 36.46 32.93 14.17
CA ARG A 491 37.05 34.29 14.11
C ARG A 491 37.26 34.80 12.68
N GLY A 492 36.88 34.02 11.67
CA GLY A 492 37.11 34.36 10.25
C GLY A 492 38.59 34.43 9.86
N ALA A 493 39.47 33.83 10.65
CA ALA A 493 40.93 33.90 10.49
C ALA A 493 41.55 32.59 9.96
N TRP A 494 40.71 31.60 9.67
CA TRP A 494 41.13 30.30 9.14
C TRP A 494 40.66 30.13 7.71
N ILE A 495 41.58 29.71 6.84
CA ILE A 495 41.31 29.31 5.47
C ILE A 495 41.87 27.91 5.32
N ASP A 496 41.01 26.97 4.95
CA ASP A 496 41.40 25.58 4.74
C ASP A 496 42.43 25.44 3.58
N PRO A 497 43.41 24.52 3.69
CA PRO A 497 43.55 23.52 4.75
C PRO A 497 44.27 24.03 6.02
N GLY A 498 44.53 25.33 6.15
CA GLY A 498 45.11 25.94 7.35
C GLY A 498 46.45 26.66 7.10
N PRO A 499 46.96 27.40 8.11
CA PRO A 499 48.18 28.20 7.98
C PRO A 499 49.46 27.33 7.95
N PRO A 500 50.63 27.87 7.58
CA PRO A 500 51.89 27.14 7.65
C PRO A 500 52.20 26.62 9.07
N TYR A 501 52.95 25.52 9.19
CA TYR A 501 53.20 24.83 10.47
C TYR A 501 53.68 25.76 11.59
N ARG A 502 54.61 26.68 11.30
CA ARG A 502 55.12 27.65 12.29
C ARG A 502 54.02 28.57 12.86
N LEU A 503 53.11 29.03 12.00
CA LEU A 503 52.01 29.87 12.42
C LEU A 503 50.96 29.05 13.19
N TYR A 504 50.70 27.82 12.76
CA TYR A 504 49.91 26.86 13.53
C TYR A 504 50.47 26.61 14.93
N SER A 505 51.78 26.39 15.08
CA SER A 505 52.41 26.17 16.40
C SER A 505 52.24 27.38 17.33
N ILE A 506 52.30 28.61 16.80
CA ILE A 506 52.03 29.84 17.57
C ILE A 506 50.56 29.90 18.01
N LEU A 507 49.63 29.56 17.11
CA LEU A 507 48.20 29.54 17.41
C LEU A 507 47.83 28.46 18.44
N SER A 508 48.38 27.26 18.29
CA SER A 508 48.22 26.14 19.22
C SER A 508 48.80 26.45 20.61
N ALA A 509 49.99 27.05 20.68
CA ALA A 509 50.60 27.45 21.95
C ALA A 509 49.80 28.55 22.68
N ARG A 510 49.20 29.49 21.94
CA ARG A 510 48.31 30.52 22.51
C ARG A 510 47.02 29.92 23.05
N LEU A 511 46.46 28.90 22.39
CA LEU A 511 45.30 28.18 22.89
C LEU A 511 45.62 27.41 24.19
N ALA A 512 46.80 26.79 24.29
CA ALA A 512 47.25 26.12 25.51
C ALA A 512 47.45 27.07 26.71
N GLN A 513 47.75 28.35 26.48
CA GLN A 513 47.88 29.36 27.54
C GLN A 513 46.55 29.92 28.05
N LEU A 514 45.45 29.74 27.30
CA LEU A 514 44.12 30.28 27.61
C LEU A 514 43.20 29.32 28.38
N GLY A 515 43.68 28.12 28.74
CA GLY A 515 42.98 27.23 29.68
C GLY A 515 41.63 26.69 29.18
N HIS A 516 41.64 26.06 28.00
CA HIS A 516 40.60 25.12 27.59
C HIS A 516 41.16 23.70 27.52
#